data_AF-A0A7C7X2J7-F1
#
_entry.id   AF-A0A7C7X2J7-F1
#
_cell.length_a   1.000
_cell.length_b   1.000
_cell.length_c   1.000
_cell.angle_alpha   90.00
_cell.angle_beta   90.00
_cell.angle_gamma   90.00
#
_symmetry.space_group_name_H-M   'P 1'
#
loop_
_entity.id
_entity.type
_entity.pdbx_description
1 polymer ?
#
loop_
_entity_poly.entity_id
_entity_poly.type
_entity_poly.pdbx_seq_one_letter_code
_entity_poly.pdbx_strand_id
1 'polypeptide(L)'
;EFPAVFIAASCAKGETILTGAKELRVKESDRIQVMADGLSILGIENEVLDDGIKIQGGQFQKPTAMIESHHDHRISMSFAVASLRCDYPIEINGVDNVMTSFPNFVELSNSAGLNIIEV
;
A
#
# COMPACT_ATOMS: atom_id res chain seq x y z
N GLU A 1 3.62 5.51 8.62
CA GLU A 1 3.07 6.61 7.83
C GLU A 1 3.44 6.53 6.35
N PHE A 2 4.71 6.31 5.99
CA PHE A 2 5.11 6.29 4.58
C PHE A 2 4.33 5.33 3.63
N PRO A 3 3.84 4.15 4.05
CA PRO A 3 2.95 3.34 3.21
C PRO A 3 1.78 4.13 2.58
N ALA A 4 1.08 4.96 3.36
CA ALA A 4 -0.03 5.77 2.83
C ALA A 4 0.47 6.89 1.89
N VAL A 5 1.65 7.45 2.17
CA VAL A 5 2.30 8.44 1.30
C VAL A 5 2.69 7.84 -0.04
N PHE A 6 3.13 6.58 -0.08
CA PHE A 6 3.46 5.89 -1.33
C PHE A 6 2.24 5.66 -2.22
N ILE A 7 1.07 5.38 -1.63
CA ILE A 7 -0.21 5.34 -2.37
C ILE A 7 -0.59 6.72 -2.91
N ALA A 8 -0.37 7.79 -2.14
CA ALA A 8 -0.58 9.15 -2.64
C ALA A 8 0.38 9.49 -3.79
N ALA A 9 1.66 9.09 -3.67
CA ALA A 9 2.69 9.28 -4.70
C ALA A 9 2.37 8.52 -6.00
N SER A 10 1.87 7.29 -5.91
CA SER A 10 1.46 6.51 -7.08
C SER A 10 0.26 7.11 -7.81
N CYS A 11 -0.52 7.95 -7.14
CA CYS A 11 -1.65 8.70 -7.72
C CYS A 11 -1.25 10.08 -8.26
N ALA A 12 -0.03 10.55 -7.98
CA ALA A 12 0.43 11.88 -8.35
C ALA A 12 0.83 11.98 -9.83
N LYS A 13 1.11 13.19 -10.30
CA LYS A 13 1.72 13.40 -11.62
C LYS A 13 3.24 13.54 -11.47
N GLY A 14 3.99 12.68 -12.16
CA GLY A 14 5.46 12.70 -12.16
C GLY A 14 6.07 11.72 -11.15
N GLU A 15 7.36 11.91 -10.86
CA GLU A 15 8.13 11.05 -9.97
C GLU A 15 8.17 11.62 -8.55
N THR A 16 7.98 10.76 -7.56
CA THR A 16 8.27 11.05 -6.14
C THR A 16 9.46 10.22 -5.70
N ILE A 17 10.45 10.86 -5.09
CA ILE A 17 11.65 10.19 -4.56
C ILE A 17 11.69 10.38 -3.04
N LEU A 18 11.76 9.27 -2.31
CA LEU A 18 12.09 9.25 -0.90
C LEU A 18 13.54 8.76 -0.73
N THR A 19 14.34 9.47 0.07
CA THR A 19 15.69 9.07 0.52
C THR A 19 15.83 9.24 2.03
N GLY A 20 16.91 8.73 2.62
CA GLY A 20 17.16 8.82 4.07
C GLY A 20 16.23 7.98 4.94
N ALA A 21 15.53 7.00 4.37
CA ALA A 21 14.46 6.23 4.99
C ALA A 21 14.85 4.77 5.33
N LYS A 22 16.15 4.48 5.54
CA LYS A 22 16.64 3.13 5.89
C LYS A 22 15.89 2.51 7.07
N GLU A 23 15.42 3.32 8.03
CA GLU A 23 14.67 2.83 9.18
C GLU A 23 13.36 2.12 8.81
N LEU A 24 12.80 2.36 7.61
CA LEU A 24 11.58 1.70 7.14
C LEU A 24 11.80 0.22 6.80
N ARG A 25 13.04 -0.19 6.55
CA ARG A 25 13.40 -1.57 6.23
C ARG A 25 13.38 -2.51 7.44
N VAL A 26 13.36 -1.96 8.66
CA VAL A 26 13.47 -2.71 9.92
C VAL A 26 12.28 -2.47 10.86
N LYS A 27 11.12 -2.15 10.29
CA LYS A 27 9.87 -1.99 11.04
C LYS A 27 9.21 -3.38 11.23
N GLU A 28 7.89 -3.43 11.36
CA GLU A 28 7.13 -4.68 11.38
C GLU A 28 7.40 -5.56 10.14
N SER A 29 7.74 -4.92 9.02
CA SER A 29 8.25 -5.51 7.78
C SER A 29 9.33 -4.62 7.16
N ASP A 30 9.98 -5.07 6.07
CA ASP A 30 10.67 -4.15 5.17
C ASP A 30 9.62 -3.36 4.38
N ARG A 31 9.14 -2.26 4.97
CA ARG A 31 8.05 -1.45 4.40
C ARG A 31 8.39 -0.85 3.05
N ILE A 32 9.67 -0.69 2.72
CA ILE A 32 10.06 -0.19 1.40
C ILE A 32 9.82 -1.30 0.37
N GLN A 33 10.36 -2.48 0.63
CA GLN A 33 10.24 -3.60 -0.31
C GLN A 33 8.80 -4.05 -0.47
N VAL A 34 8.07 -4.23 0.64
CA VAL A 34 6.69 -4.74 0.59
C VAL A 34 5.76 -3.75 -0.14
N MET A 35 5.94 -2.44 0.05
CA MET A 35 5.17 -1.45 -0.70
C MET A 35 5.55 -1.43 -2.18
N ALA A 36 6.83 -1.58 -2.52
CA ALA A 36 7.29 -1.70 -3.91
C ALA A 36 6.67 -2.92 -4.62
N ASP A 37 6.63 -4.07 -3.95
CA ASP A 37 6.05 -5.29 -4.49
C ASP A 37 4.55 -5.12 -4.76
N GLY A 38 3.79 -4.59 -3.79
CA GLY A 38 2.37 -4.32 -3.97
C GLY A 38 2.06 -3.25 -5.02
N LEU A 39 2.87 -2.19 -5.12
CA LEU A 39 2.74 -1.19 -6.19
C LEU A 39 3.01 -1.80 -7.57
N SER A 40 4.01 -2.69 -7.68
CA SER A 40 4.32 -3.39 -8.93
C SER A 40 3.18 -4.31 -9.36
N ILE A 41 2.52 -4.99 -8.40
CA ILE A 41 1.32 -5.80 -8.65
C ILE A 41 0.19 -4.97 -9.26
N LEU A 42 0.05 -3.71 -8.83
CA LEU A 42 -0.92 -2.73 -9.36
C LEU A 42 -0.44 -2.03 -10.64
N GLY A 43 0.70 -2.43 -11.21
CA GLY A 43 1.24 -1.86 -12.44
C GLY A 43 1.87 -0.47 -12.27
N ILE A 44 2.21 -0.07 -11.06
CA ILE A 44 2.90 1.20 -10.79
C ILE A 44 4.41 1.00 -10.89
N GLU A 45 5.04 1.77 -11.78
CA GLU A 45 6.50 1.80 -11.91
C GLU A 45 7.14 2.40 -10.65
N ASN A 46 8.11 1.67 -10.12
CA ASN A 46 8.83 2.06 -8.92
C ASN A 46 10.25 1.44 -8.92
N GLU A 47 11.17 2.08 -8.20
CA GLU A 47 12.55 1.63 -8.05
C GLU A 47 12.94 1.69 -6.56
N VAL A 48 13.27 0.55 -5.98
CA VAL A 48 13.77 0.46 -4.61
C VAL A 48 15.22 0.93 -4.55
N LEU A 49 15.51 1.86 -3.64
CA LEU A 49 16.86 2.39 -3.38
C LEU A 49 17.38 1.84 -2.04
N ASP A 50 18.69 1.86 -1.81
CA ASP A 50 19.28 1.41 -0.55
C ASP A 50 18.66 2.09 0.69
N ASP A 51 18.31 3.36 0.59
CA ASP A 51 17.74 4.18 1.65
C ASP A 51 16.36 4.76 1.33
N GLY A 52 15.64 4.20 0.37
CA GLY A 52 14.38 4.79 -0.06
C GLY A 52 13.72 4.11 -1.25
N ILE A 53 12.91 4.87 -1.97
CA ILE A 53 12.13 4.40 -3.13
C ILE A 53 11.81 5.56 -4.07
N LYS A 54 11.82 5.30 -5.38
CA LYS A 54 11.22 6.17 -6.40
C LYS A 54 9.89 5.59 -6.84
N ILE A 55 8.88 6.42 -6.98
CA ILE A 55 7.54 6.03 -7.42
C ILE A 55 7.13 6.95 -8.56
N GLN A 56 6.84 6.37 -9.72
CA GLN A 56 6.30 7.09 -10.86
C GLN A 56 4.77 7.04 -10.78
N GLY A 57 4.16 8.21 -10.56
CA GLY A 57 2.71 8.32 -10.48
C GLY A 57 2.03 7.98 -11.81
N GLY A 58 0.88 7.30 -11.74
CA GLY A 58 0.23 6.71 -12.91
C GLY A 58 -1.19 6.21 -12.63
N GLN A 59 -1.69 5.37 -13.54
CA GLN A 59 -2.98 4.69 -13.40
C GLN A 59 -2.76 3.27 -12.93
N PHE A 60 -3.58 2.83 -11.96
CA PHE A 60 -3.50 1.45 -11.49
C PHE A 60 -4.08 0.53 -12.55
N GLN A 61 -3.41 -0.60 -12.73
CA GLN A 61 -3.82 -1.64 -13.65
C GLN A 61 -4.53 -2.75 -12.89
N LYS A 62 -5.10 -3.70 -13.65
CA LYS A 62 -5.65 -4.92 -13.06
C LYS A 62 -4.55 -5.61 -12.24
N PRO A 63 -4.77 -5.89 -10.94
CA PRO A 63 -3.79 -6.57 -10.12
C PRO A 63 -3.36 -7.90 -10.75
N THR A 64 -2.05 -8.14 -10.79
CA THR A 64 -1.48 -9.36 -11.37
C THR A 64 -1.39 -10.52 -10.38
N ALA A 65 -1.51 -10.22 -9.08
CA ALA A 65 -1.49 -11.16 -7.96
C ALA A 65 -2.19 -10.55 -6.73
N MET A 66 -2.29 -11.34 -5.66
CA MET A 66 -2.68 -10.86 -4.33
C MET A 66 -1.52 -10.08 -3.70
N ILE A 67 -1.82 -9.03 -2.94
CA ILE A 67 -0.81 -8.23 -2.23
C ILE A 67 -0.54 -8.85 -0.86
N GLU A 68 0.71 -9.15 -0.58
CA GLU A 68 1.15 -9.65 0.73
C GLU A 68 1.49 -8.47 1.65
N SER A 69 0.75 -8.27 2.74
CA SER A 69 1.05 -7.20 3.70
C SER A 69 2.19 -7.54 4.66
N HIS A 70 2.55 -8.82 4.74
CA HIS A 70 3.46 -9.37 5.76
C HIS A 70 3.03 -9.05 7.19
N HIS A 71 1.72 -9.09 7.47
CA HIS A 71 1.14 -8.78 8.77
C HIS A 71 1.40 -7.33 9.23
N ASP A 72 1.75 -6.42 8.31
CA ASP A 72 1.96 -5.00 8.61
C ASP A 72 0.66 -4.21 8.39
N HIS A 73 -0.01 -3.87 9.49
CA HIS A 73 -1.29 -3.15 9.48
C HIS A 73 -1.25 -1.86 8.63
N ARG A 74 -0.11 -1.16 8.58
CA ARG A 74 0.00 0.07 7.79
C ARG A 74 0.01 -0.22 6.30
N ILE A 75 0.59 -1.33 5.88
CA ILE A 75 0.60 -1.78 4.49
C ILE A 75 -0.80 -2.22 4.10
N SER A 76 -1.44 -3.07 4.92
CA SER A 76 -2.82 -3.53 4.69
C SER A 76 -3.80 -2.36 4.52
N MET A 77 -3.80 -1.41 5.46
CA MET A 77 -4.68 -0.24 5.39
C MET A 77 -4.33 0.66 4.19
N SER A 78 -3.06 0.80 3.82
CA SER A 78 -2.67 1.64 2.69
C SER A 78 -3.18 1.06 1.37
N PHE A 79 -3.01 -0.24 1.14
CA PHE A 79 -3.55 -0.88 -0.07
C PHE A 79 -5.08 -0.96 -0.08
N ALA A 80 -5.73 -1.03 1.08
CA ALA A 80 -7.18 -0.88 1.16
C ALA A 80 -7.63 0.51 0.65
N VAL A 81 -6.93 1.58 1.03
CA VAL A 81 -7.20 2.94 0.50
C VAL A 81 -6.86 3.05 -0.99
N ALA A 82 -5.84 2.35 -1.46
CA ALA A 82 -5.44 2.29 -2.86
C ALA A 82 -6.59 1.81 -3.79
N SER A 83 -7.51 1.00 -3.26
CA SER A 83 -8.69 0.51 -4.01
C SER A 83 -9.57 1.64 -4.56
N LEU A 84 -9.60 2.82 -3.93
CA LEU A 84 -10.34 3.99 -4.41
C LEU A 84 -9.86 4.51 -5.78
N ARG A 85 -8.68 4.07 -6.23
CA ARG A 85 -8.05 4.48 -7.50
C ARG A 85 -7.86 3.32 -8.47
N CYS A 86 -8.32 2.12 -8.12
CA CYS A 86 -8.27 0.93 -8.96
C CYS A 86 -9.69 0.58 -9.43
N ASP A 87 -9.86 0.35 -10.73
CA ASP A 87 -11.14 -0.11 -11.28
C ASP A 87 -11.39 -1.61 -11.04
N TYR A 88 -10.43 -2.32 -10.43
CA TYR A 88 -10.46 -3.76 -10.19
C TYR A 88 -10.35 -4.06 -8.69
N PRO A 89 -10.94 -5.18 -8.22
CA PRO A 89 -10.77 -5.62 -6.83
C PRO A 89 -9.28 -5.79 -6.48
N ILE A 90 -8.90 -5.32 -5.29
CA ILE A 90 -7.58 -5.55 -4.70
C ILE A 90 -7.73 -6.56 -3.57
N GLU A 91 -7.02 -7.67 -3.65
CA GLU A 91 -6.95 -8.69 -2.60
C GLU A 91 -5.67 -8.51 -1.80
N ILE A 92 -5.79 -8.52 -0.46
CA ILE A 92 -4.68 -8.28 0.46
C ILE A 92 -4.64 -9.42 1.48
N ASN A 93 -3.49 -10.08 1.60
CA ASN A 93 -3.24 -11.11 2.59
C ASN A 93 -2.51 -10.53 3.83
N GLY A 94 -2.63 -11.20 4.98
CA GLY A 94 -1.97 -10.81 6.24
C GLY A 94 -2.62 -9.61 6.95
N VAL A 95 -3.96 -9.54 7.00
CA VAL A 95 -4.69 -8.38 7.54
C VAL A 95 -5.00 -8.46 9.05
N ASP A 96 -4.61 -9.53 9.72
CA ASP A 96 -4.87 -9.85 11.12
C ASP A 96 -4.48 -8.75 12.12
N ASN A 97 -3.42 -8.00 11.85
CA ASN A 97 -2.93 -6.94 12.74
C ASN A 97 -3.68 -5.60 12.62
N VAL A 98 -4.61 -5.47 11.66
CA VAL A 98 -5.43 -4.26 11.49
C VAL A 98 -6.35 -4.07 12.69
N MET A 99 -7.07 -5.12 13.12
CA MET A 99 -8.00 -5.04 14.24
C MET A 99 -7.35 -4.64 15.57
N THR A 100 -6.11 -5.07 15.80
CA THR A 100 -5.35 -4.70 17.01
C THR A 100 -4.94 -3.22 16.99
N SER A 101 -4.66 -2.67 15.82
CA SER A 101 -4.08 -1.32 15.65
C SER A 101 -5.15 -0.25 15.39
N PHE A 102 -6.18 -0.58 14.61
CA PHE A 102 -7.31 0.28 14.26
C PHE A 102 -8.59 -0.59 14.17
N PRO A 103 -9.23 -0.92 15.31
CA PRO A 103 -10.33 -1.88 15.38
C PRO A 103 -11.54 -1.58 14.49
N ASN A 104 -11.83 -0.31 14.20
CA ASN A 104 -13.00 0.09 13.44
C ASN A 104 -12.66 0.47 11.98
N PHE A 105 -11.51 0.03 11.46
CA PHE A 105 -11.01 0.49 10.16
C PHE A 105 -11.96 0.11 9.02
N VAL A 106 -12.40 -1.15 8.99
CA VAL A 106 -13.30 -1.66 7.94
C VAL A 106 -14.66 -0.98 8.01
N GLU A 107 -15.26 -0.88 9.20
CA GLU A 107 -16.55 -0.20 9.40
C GLU A 107 -16.48 1.27 8.97
N LEU A 108 -15.46 2.01 9.44
CA LEU A 108 -15.29 3.42 9.12
C LEU A 108 -15.07 3.62 7.61
N SER A 109 -14.21 2.80 7.00
CA SER A 109 -13.94 2.84 5.56
C SER A 109 -15.20 2.57 4.74
N ASN A 110 -15.98 1.56 5.14
CA ASN A 110 -17.27 1.26 4.50
C ASN A 110 -18.26 2.42 4.64
N SER A 111 -18.32 3.07 5.80
CA SER A 111 -19.17 4.25 6.00
C SER A 111 -18.75 5.46 5.14
N ALA A 112 -17.46 5.54 4.77
CA ALA A 112 -16.91 6.56 3.89
C ALA A 112 -17.04 6.21 2.39
N GLY A 113 -17.59 5.04 2.04
CA GLY A 113 -17.85 4.62 0.67
C GLY A 113 -16.77 3.74 0.03
N LEU A 114 -15.79 3.26 0.80
CA LEU A 114 -14.95 2.14 0.37
C LEU A 114 -15.81 0.85 0.46
N ASN A 115 -15.53 -0.15 -0.37
CA ASN A 115 -16.19 -1.45 -0.26
C ASN A 115 -15.15 -2.51 0.14
N ILE A 116 -14.99 -2.69 1.44
CA ILE A 116 -14.02 -3.62 2.03
C ILE A 116 -14.79 -4.80 2.63
N ILE A 117 -14.40 -6.00 2.21
CA ILE A 117 -14.90 -7.28 2.72
C ILE A 117 -13.70 -8.00 3.33
N GLU A 118 -13.79 -8.32 4.62
CA GLU A 118 -12.86 -9.20 5.32
C GLU A 118 -13.39 -10.64 5.21
N VAL A 119 -12.52 -11.58 4.80
CA VAL A 119 -12.87 -12.97 4.50
C VAL A 119 -12.10 -13.92 5.39
#